data_AF-A0A0R3UC73-F1
#
_entry.id   AF-A0A0R3UC73-F1
#
_cell.length_a   1.000
_cell.length_b   1.000
_cell.length_c   1.000
_cell.angle_alpha   90.00
_cell.angle_beta   90.00
_cell.angle_gamma   90.00
#
_symmetry.space_group_name_H-M   'P 1'
#
loop_
_entity.id
_entity.type
_entity.pdbx_description
1 polymer ?
#
loop_
_entity_poly.entity_id
_entity_poly.type
_entity_poly.pdbx_seq_one_letter_code
_entity_poly.pdbx_strand_id
1 'polypeptide(L)'
;MDRRNKAQVNSWIGLIGLLEERDLLPAIAFVLSRAQIMKLLQEFDSVDLHNEVEKKEVNSVLHKCLSTRLEACDKEVSQVILLQDLAVRGIAFHHSGMMPLLKEVSNRTPILVPLITCRVHSCMHSTTRHTT
;
A
#
# COMPACT_ATOMS: atom_id res chain seq x y z
N MET A 1 -42.52 -7.81 13.12
CA MET A 1 -41.24 -7.30 13.65
C MET A 1 -40.13 -7.74 12.70
N ASP A 2 -39.86 -6.92 11.68
CA ASP A 2 -38.86 -7.22 10.65
C ASP A 2 -37.58 -6.44 10.97
N ARG A 3 -36.49 -7.16 11.30
CA ARG A 3 -35.16 -6.62 11.58
C ARG A 3 -34.29 -6.72 10.33
N ARG A 4 -34.60 -5.94 9.29
CA ARG A 4 -33.70 -5.75 8.15
C ARG A 4 -33.67 -4.28 7.72
N ASN A 5 -32.61 -3.58 8.16
CA ASN A 5 -31.82 -2.62 7.38
C ASN A 5 -31.01 -1.70 8.30
N LYS A 6 -29.89 -2.24 8.81
CA LYS A 6 -28.65 -1.48 9.02
C LYS A 6 -27.50 -2.34 8.53
N ALA A 7 -27.50 -2.66 7.24
CA ALA A 7 -26.27 -3.10 6.58
C ALA A 7 -25.36 -1.88 6.48
N GLN A 8 -24.72 -1.55 7.60
CA GLN A 8 -23.65 -0.59 7.62
C GLN A 8 -22.46 -1.28 6.93
N VAL A 9 -22.37 -1.12 5.60
CA VAL A 9 -21.20 -1.49 4.80
C VAL A 9 -20.06 -0.49 5.12
N ASN A 10 -19.68 -0.35 6.39
CA ASN A 10 -18.64 0.57 6.86
C ASN A 10 -17.49 -0.20 7.52
N SER A 11 -17.03 -1.29 6.89
CA SER A 11 -15.74 -1.89 7.25
C SER A 11 -14.90 -1.96 5.99
N TRP A 12 -13.70 -1.39 6.06
CA TRP A 12 -12.73 -1.43 4.96
C TRP A 12 -12.37 -2.87 4.57
N ILE A 13 -12.35 -3.80 5.54
CA ILE A 13 -12.13 -5.22 5.28
C ILE A 13 -13.22 -5.78 4.35
N GLY A 14 -14.48 -5.43 4.61
CA GLY A 14 -15.60 -5.86 3.76
C GLY A 14 -15.54 -5.28 2.35
N LEU A 15 -15.06 -4.03 2.21
CA LEU A 15 -14.82 -3.44 0.90
C LEU A 15 -13.69 -4.15 0.15
N ILE A 16 -12.58 -4.44 0.82
CA ILE A 16 -11.44 -5.17 0.22
C ILE A 16 -11.90 -6.54 -0.26
N GLY A 17 -12.62 -7.31 0.56
CA GLY A 17 -13.16 -8.62 0.16
C GLY A 17 -14.10 -8.54 -1.04
N LEU A 18 -14.95 -7.50 -1.11
CA LEU A 18 -15.82 -7.29 -2.28
C LEU A 18 -15.03 -6.98 -3.56
N LEU A 19 -13.93 -6.23 -3.45
CA LEU A 19 -13.07 -5.90 -4.59
C LEU A 19 -12.31 -7.15 -5.06
N GLU A 20 -11.83 -7.98 -4.14
CA GLU A 20 -11.18 -9.25 -4.44
C GLU A 20 -12.13 -10.24 -5.11
N GLU A 21 -13.33 -10.45 -4.54
CA GLU A 21 -14.35 -11.36 -5.10
C GLU A 21 -14.76 -10.99 -6.53
N ARG A 22 -14.71 -9.69 -6.86
CA ARG A 22 -15.09 -9.15 -8.17
C ARG A 22 -13.92 -8.97 -9.13
N ASP A 23 -12.72 -9.39 -8.77
CA ASP A 23 -11.50 -9.21 -9.58
C ASP A 23 -11.26 -7.72 -9.93
N LEU A 24 -11.51 -6.85 -8.96
CA LEU A 24 -11.33 -5.39 -9.06
C LEU A 24 -10.08 -4.90 -8.32
N LEU A 25 -9.26 -5.83 -7.82
CA LEU A 25 -7.92 -5.52 -7.37
C LEU A 25 -6.99 -5.45 -8.59
N PRO A 26 -6.08 -4.47 -8.63
CA PRO A 26 -5.71 -3.57 -7.54
C PRO A 26 -6.60 -2.34 -7.38
N ALA A 27 -6.68 -1.82 -6.14
CA ALA A 27 -7.40 -0.60 -5.82
C ALA A 27 -6.53 0.40 -5.03
N ILE A 28 -6.75 1.69 -5.26
CA ILE A 28 -6.05 2.78 -4.58
C ILE A 28 -7.06 3.57 -3.74
N ALA A 29 -6.79 3.72 -2.44
CA ALA A 29 -7.59 4.54 -1.54
C ALA A 29 -6.85 5.83 -1.14
N PHE A 30 -7.51 6.98 -1.27
CA PHE A 30 -6.95 8.26 -0.83
C PHE A 30 -7.42 8.61 0.57
N VAL A 31 -6.47 8.59 1.51
CA VAL A 31 -6.69 9.00 2.90
C VAL A 31 -5.84 10.22 3.19
N LEU A 32 -6.48 11.36 3.46
CA LEU A 32 -5.82 12.67 3.55
C LEU A 32 -5.27 12.99 4.95
N SER A 33 -5.29 12.03 5.87
CA SER A 33 -4.75 12.17 7.23
C SER A 33 -3.77 11.05 7.55
N ARG A 34 -2.55 11.42 7.97
CA ARG A 34 -1.51 10.49 8.42
C ARG A 34 -2.01 9.61 9.57
N ALA A 35 -2.70 10.20 10.54
CA ALA A 35 -3.25 9.47 11.68
C ALA A 35 -4.33 8.47 11.25
N GLN A 36 -5.16 8.83 10.27
CA GLN A 36 -6.15 7.90 9.73
C GLN A 36 -5.52 6.76 8.93
N ILE A 37 -4.47 7.03 8.15
CA ILE A 37 -3.69 5.98 7.47
C ILE A 37 -3.20 4.95 8.49
N MET A 38 -2.51 5.39 9.55
CA MET A 38 -1.96 4.49 10.55
C MET A 38 -3.06 3.65 11.24
N LYS A 39 -4.20 4.26 11.55
CA LYS A 39 -5.35 3.55 12.12
C LYS A 39 -5.89 2.47 11.18
N LEU A 40 -6.02 2.78 9.89
CA LEU A 40 -6.51 1.82 8.89
C LEU A 40 -5.56 0.64 8.72
N LEU A 41 -4.25 0.88 8.74
CA LEU A 41 -3.26 -0.19 8.64
C LEU A 41 -3.35 -1.18 9.81
N GLN A 42 -3.68 -0.71 11.02
CA GLN A 42 -3.95 -1.57 12.17
C GLN A 42 -5.25 -2.38 11.99
N GLU A 43 -6.27 -1.80 11.34
CA GLU A 43 -7.50 -2.53 11.01
C GLU A 43 -7.27 -3.61 9.92
N PHE A 44 -6.18 -3.50 9.15
CA PHE A 44 -5.84 -4.45 8.09
C PHE A 44 -4.96 -5.61 8.55
N ASP A 45 -4.74 -5.80 9.85
CA ASP A 45 -3.89 -6.88 10.39
C ASP A 45 -4.30 -8.28 9.91
N SER A 46 -5.60 -8.50 9.68
CA SER A 46 -6.14 -9.78 9.21
C SER A 46 -6.27 -9.89 7.68
N VAL A 47 -5.85 -8.88 6.91
CA VAL A 47 -5.96 -8.87 5.45
C VAL A 47 -4.68 -9.40 4.83
N ASP A 48 -4.80 -10.38 3.94
CA ASP A 48 -3.69 -10.97 3.21
C ASP A 48 -4.14 -11.26 1.77
N LEU A 49 -3.61 -10.48 0.84
CA LEU A 49 -4.01 -10.50 -0.58
C LEU A 49 -3.06 -11.31 -1.45
N HIS A 50 -1.95 -11.79 -0.88
CA HIS A 50 -0.96 -12.58 -1.60
C HIS A 50 -1.04 -14.05 -1.23
N ASN A 51 -0.80 -14.90 -2.22
CA ASN A 51 -0.54 -16.32 -1.99
C ASN A 51 0.93 -16.56 -1.59
N GLU A 52 1.25 -17.78 -1.15
CA GLU A 52 2.59 -18.14 -0.66
C GLU A 52 3.72 -18.00 -1.70
N VAL A 53 3.40 -18.08 -3.00
CA VAL A 53 4.39 -17.88 -4.07
C VAL A 53 4.71 -16.38 -4.20
N GLU A 54 3.68 -15.54 -4.25
CA GLU A 54 3.83 -14.08 -4.31
C GLU A 54 4.54 -13.53 -3.08
N LYS A 55 4.21 -14.04 -1.88
CA LYS A 55 4.91 -13.67 -0.64
C LYS A 55 6.40 -13.95 -0.70
N LYS A 56 6.82 -15.08 -1.27
CA LYS A 56 8.24 -15.43 -1.42
C LYS A 56 8.95 -14.48 -2.39
N GLU A 57 8.30 -14.16 -3.50
CA GLU A 57 8.84 -13.24 -4.48
C GLU A 57 8.99 -11.83 -3.90
N VAL A 58 7.95 -11.32 -3.23
CA VAL A 58 7.97 -10.03 -2.55
C VAL A 58 9.05 -9.99 -1.47
N ASN A 59 9.15 -11.01 -0.63
CA ASN A 59 10.19 -11.10 0.39
C ASN A 59 11.60 -11.05 -0.20
N SER A 60 11.85 -11.75 -1.31
CA SER A 60 13.15 -11.75 -1.99
C SER A 60 13.51 -10.35 -2.50
N VAL A 61 12.54 -9.65 -3.12
CA VAL A 61 12.72 -8.28 -3.62
C VAL A 61 12.96 -7.31 -2.46
N LEU A 62 12.14 -7.36 -1.41
CA LEU A 62 12.29 -6.51 -0.22
C LEU A 62 13.65 -6.72 0.44
N HIS A 63 14.04 -7.98 0.65
CA HIS A 63 15.34 -8.31 1.24
C HIS A 63 16.49 -7.72 0.41
N LYS A 64 16.47 -7.88 -0.91
CA LYS A 64 17.48 -7.30 -1.82
C LYS A 64 17.49 -5.77 -1.78
N CYS A 65 16.33 -5.13 -1.76
CA CYS A 65 16.23 -3.66 -1.69
C CYS A 65 16.75 -3.11 -0.36
N LEU A 66 16.34 -3.70 0.76
CA LEU A 66 16.72 -3.23 2.09
C LEU A 66 18.18 -3.54 2.38
N SER A 67 18.71 -4.70 1.96
CA SER A 67 20.11 -5.05 2.18
C SER A 67 21.07 -4.13 1.43
N THR A 68 20.69 -3.64 0.26
CA THR A 68 21.54 -2.80 -0.61
C THR A 68 21.42 -1.31 -0.35
N ARG A 69 20.39 -0.85 0.37
CA ARG A 69 20.05 0.58 0.52
C ARG A 69 19.99 1.09 1.95
N LEU A 70 19.87 0.20 2.94
CA LEU A 70 19.77 0.58 4.35
C LEU A 70 20.94 0.02 5.16
N GLU A 71 21.45 0.87 6.05
CA GLU A 71 22.33 0.45 7.14
C GLU A 71 21.57 -0.47 8.10
N ALA A 72 22.30 -1.24 8.92
CA ALA A 72 21.68 -2.18 9.86
C ALA A 72 20.72 -1.48 10.83
N CYS A 73 21.10 -0.31 11.35
CA CYS A 73 20.28 0.48 12.27
C CYS A 73 18.94 0.93 11.64
N ASP A 74 18.95 1.31 10.37
CA ASP A 74 17.74 1.80 9.69
C ASP A 74 16.73 0.68 9.42
N LYS A 75 17.19 -0.57 9.28
CA LYS A 75 16.31 -1.74 9.08
C LYS A 75 15.43 -2.05 10.30
N GLU A 76 15.86 -1.63 11.48
CA GLU A 76 15.15 -1.85 12.74
C GLU A 76 14.11 -0.76 13.05
N VAL A 77 14.06 0.30 12.24
CA VAL A 77 13.06 1.37 12.39
C VAL A 77 11.66 0.77 12.21
N SER A 78 10.76 1.06 13.15
CA SER A 78 9.40 0.48 13.19
C SER A 78 8.61 0.70 11.89
N GLN A 79 8.84 1.81 11.19
CA GLN A 79 8.21 2.09 9.90
C GLN A 79 8.70 1.14 8.79
N VAL A 80 9.97 0.73 8.82
CA VAL A 80 10.57 -0.21 7.86
C VAL A 80 10.04 -1.62 8.12
N ILE A 81 9.89 -2.01 9.38
CA ILE A 81 9.30 -3.29 9.78
C ILE A 81 7.83 -3.36 9.34
N LEU A 82 7.04 -2.32 9.62
CA LEU A 82 5.64 -2.23 9.22
C LEU A 82 5.48 -2.31 7.69
N LEU A 83 6.34 -1.61 6.94
CA LEU A 83 6.28 -1.64 5.49
C LEU A 83 6.59 -3.03 4.93
N GLN A 84 7.55 -3.76 5.52
CA GLN A 84 7.86 -5.13 5.11
C GLN A 84 6.67 -6.06 5.34
N ASP A 85 6.07 -6.02 6.53
CA ASP A 85 4.92 -6.85 6.88
C ASP A 85 3.74 -6.62 5.91
N LEU A 86 3.36 -5.35 5.72
CA LEU A 86 2.26 -4.99 4.84
C LEU A 86 2.55 -5.37 3.39
N ALA A 87 3.77 -5.14 2.91
CA ALA A 87 4.15 -5.44 1.54
C ALA A 87 4.06 -6.94 1.23
N VAL A 88 4.49 -7.80 2.17
CA VAL A 88 4.37 -9.26 2.01
C VAL A 88 2.91 -9.67 1.87
N ARG A 89 1.99 -9.01 2.60
CA ARG A 89 0.53 -9.25 2.54
C ARG A 89 -0.19 -8.54 1.38
N GLY A 90 0.54 -7.87 0.49
CA GLY A 90 -0.04 -7.17 -0.67
C GLY A 90 -0.64 -5.80 -0.36
N ILE A 91 -0.26 -5.19 0.76
CA ILE A 91 -0.74 -3.87 1.19
C ILE A 91 0.40 -2.86 1.14
N ALA A 92 0.13 -1.68 0.60
CA ALA A 92 1.07 -0.57 0.54
C ALA A 92 0.49 0.70 1.14
N PHE A 93 1.34 1.56 1.71
CA PHE A 93 0.94 2.93 2.02
C PHE A 93 2.04 3.95 1.75
N HIS A 94 1.62 5.17 1.44
CA HIS A 94 2.51 6.32 1.26
C HIS A 94 1.90 7.57 1.88
N HIS A 95 2.71 8.30 2.66
CA HIS A 95 2.37 9.65 3.11
C HIS A 95 3.56 10.59 2.98
N SER A 96 3.29 11.90 2.95
CA SER A 96 4.30 12.94 2.74
C SER A 96 5.45 12.96 3.76
N GLY A 97 5.28 12.32 4.91
CA GLY A 97 6.29 12.21 5.98
C GLY A 97 7.09 10.91 6.01
N MET A 98 6.92 10.02 5.03
CA MET A 98 7.66 8.75 4.96
C MET A 98 9.13 9.00 4.56
N MET A 99 10.05 8.25 5.15
CA MET A 99 11.49 8.35 4.86
C MET A 99 11.74 8.25 3.35
N PRO A 100 12.57 9.13 2.75
CA PRO A 100 12.83 9.12 1.30
C PRO A 100 13.29 7.77 0.75
N LEU A 101 14.06 7.00 1.53
CA LEU A 101 14.52 5.65 1.17
C LEU A 101 13.38 4.62 1.08
N LEU A 102 12.35 4.74 1.94
CA LEU A 102 11.17 3.86 1.91
C LEU A 102 10.28 4.10 0.68
N LYS A 103 10.32 5.32 0.13
CA LYS A 103 9.59 5.65 -1.12
C LYS A 103 10.15 4.90 -2.32
N GLU A 104 11.46 4.69 -2.37
CA GLU A 104 12.11 3.99 -3.48
C GLU A 104 11.82 2.48 -3.45
N VAL A 105 11.71 1.90 -2.24
CA VAL A 105 11.34 0.47 -2.06
C VAL A 105 9.90 0.22 -2.47
N SER A 106 8.95 1.03 -1.99
CA SER A 106 7.53 0.89 -2.34
C SER A 106 7.26 1.02 -3.84
N ASN A 107 8.01 1.85 -4.56
CA ASN A 107 7.81 2.07 -6.00
C ASN A 107 8.40 0.96 -6.89
N ARG A 108 9.24 0.07 -6.33
CA ARG A 108 10.02 -0.89 -7.12
C ARG A 108 9.69 -2.35 -6.86
N THR A 109 8.78 -2.66 -5.95
CA THR A 109 8.28 -4.02 -5.80
C THR A 109 7.12 -4.21 -6.78
N PRO A 110 7.28 -4.98 -7.87
CA PRO A 110 6.32 -5.06 -8.97
C PRO A 110 4.95 -5.67 -8.57
N ILE A 111 4.85 -6.26 -7.38
CA ILE A 111 3.64 -6.88 -6.81
C ILE A 111 3.02 -5.99 -5.70
N LEU A 112 3.67 -4.89 -5.30
CA LEU A 112 3.10 -3.90 -4.37
C LEU A 112 2.11 -3.01 -5.13
N VAL A 113 0.92 -3.54 -5.37
CA VAL A 113 -0.15 -2.74 -5.94
C VAL A 113 -0.68 -1.77 -4.87
N PRO A 114 -0.67 -0.47 -5.15
CA PRO A 114 -0.57 0.52 -4.09
C PRO A 114 -1.93 0.78 -3.44
N LEU A 115 -2.15 0.32 -2.19
CA LEU A 115 -3.34 0.76 -1.48
C LEU A 115 -3.29 2.23 -1.06
N ILE A 116 -2.20 3.00 -0.98
CA ILE A 116 -2.33 4.45 -0.67
C ILE A 116 -1.26 5.30 -1.35
N THR A 117 -1.58 6.00 -2.46
CA THR A 117 -0.91 7.28 -2.81
C THR A 117 -1.83 8.17 -3.66
N CYS A 118 -2.21 9.36 -3.16
CA CYS A 118 -2.76 10.47 -3.96
C CYS A 118 -1.62 11.36 -4.44
N ARG A 119 -1.55 11.58 -5.76
CA ARG A 119 -0.72 12.59 -6.41
C ARG A 119 -1.25 13.97 -6.05
N VAL A 120 -0.53 14.72 -5.22
CA VAL A 120 -0.79 16.17 -5.09
C VAL A 120 -0.15 16.84 -6.31
N HIS A 121 -0.98 17.45 -7.14
CA HIS A 121 -0.57 18.18 -8.34
C HIS A 121 0.09 19.51 -7.93
N SER A 122 1.30 19.78 -8.43
CA SER A 122 1.80 21.11 -8.78
C SER A 122 3.13 21.00 -9.51
N CYS A 123 3.09 20.98 -10.85
CA CYS A 123 3.58 22.09 -11.65
C CYS A 123 3.27 21.79 -13.13
N MET A 124 2.43 22.64 -13.73
CA MET A 124 2.37 22.83 -15.17
C MET A 124 3.80 23.08 -15.69
N HIS A 125 4.23 22.35 -16.71
CA HIS A 125 4.80 22.92 -17.93
C HIS A 125 4.71 21.87 -19.05
N SER A 126 3.83 22.19 -20.01
CA SER A 126 3.98 21.91 -21.45
C SER A 126 3.81 20.47 -21.93
N THR A 127 2.55 20.13 -22.20
CA THR A 127 2.21 19.34 -23.40
C THR A 127 2.38 20.22 -24.63
N THR A 128 3.19 19.80 -25.60
CA THR A 128 2.80 19.81 -27.01
C THR A 128 3.51 18.71 -27.76
N ARG A 129 2.70 17.92 -28.47
CA ARG A 129 3.02 16.76 -29.28
C ARG A 129 3.56 17.20 -30.65
N HIS A 130 4.31 16.28 -31.27
CA HIS A 130 4.44 15.95 -32.70
C HIS A 130 4.42 17.04 -33.77
N THR A 131 5.41 17.00 -34.68
CA THR A 131 5.23 16.64 -36.11
C THR A 131 6.59 16.51 -36.80
N THR A 132 6.72 15.43 -37.59
CA THR A 132 7.61 15.17 -38.75
C THR A 132 9.12 15.21 -38.56
#